data_AF-A0A534V8A8-F1
#
_entry.id   AF-A0A534V8A8-F1
#
_cell.length_a   1.000
_cell.length_b   1.000
_cell.length_c   1.000
_cell.angle_alpha   90.00
_cell.angle_beta   90.00
_cell.angle_gamma   90.00
#
_symmetry.space_group_name_H-M   'P 1'
#
loop_
_entity.id
_entity.type
_entity.pdbx_description
1 polymer ?
#
loop_
_entity_poly.entity_id
_entity_poly.type
_entity_poly.pdbx_seq_one_letter_code
_entity_poly.pdbx_strand_id
1 'polypeptide(L)'
;MHTAVGERDEVWLCAKHIRRLLDEGCRPEEIAVVARTLDPYLAPLAALFGEHRIPCDAPPGRALLDHPLAQAILGLFRAALDDLPRAPTLDVVGHPLFRGPADRRHWDLLARSLRIGRGDDWSRLDAHARRGFRIAAGRETADDRRSIVVPPAAVRALRAAIRRVRHALPAADAGWGRHATAHLDALRRCFRLEALLDEEVQVAEAIRDVLATLARLDALGETIPRAAFVEAFERECRRRRLGAPAPRGVAIVDAMAARGLPFRHVFLLGLNARVFPRFIVEEPFISDAVRREVFRVLGHHLPVRLDAYDEERLLFHLMRSAPAEGLVCLYQRADADGRLRDPSPFLRPYLPLAREGIDAIPRSDRAKRGLGEIATPRELLRAAPDASAALAAFGFDALAFDRARAFLAALDGEREVSAFEGRVGPLAPEWMARSIGRLSPTRLERFATCPFRYFAEEVLRVLPADEVVEGEDLSPREIGKLMHALLERLYGRLAARDFHPDHLAAELARAAADVAAEFERQAHLPLRGVLRARFAEIVRAVEAFAAFDLATLGDWAPVWFEERATVPFAELVLGGQLDRIDRHRGTGALRVVDYKRRFGAHWQTALATQARRGEKL
;
A
#
# COMPACT_ATOMS: atom_id res chain seq x y z
N MET A 1 -33.04 -2.12 27.51
CA MET A 1 -32.23 -3.05 26.68
C MET A 1 -32.35 -2.59 25.24
N HIS A 2 -31.25 -2.58 24.48
CA HIS A 2 -31.27 -2.08 23.10
C HIS A 2 -30.61 -3.06 22.14
N THR A 3 -31.01 -2.98 20.87
CA THR A 3 -30.37 -3.74 19.78
C THR A 3 -29.90 -2.85 18.64
N ALA A 4 -28.71 -3.16 18.11
CA ALA A 4 -28.01 -2.37 17.10
C ALA A 4 -27.61 -3.20 15.87
N VAL A 5 -27.17 -2.51 14.79
CA VAL A 5 -26.51 -3.15 13.64
C VAL A 5 -25.03 -2.76 13.65
N GLY A 6 -24.17 -3.70 14.05
CA GLY A 6 -22.74 -3.49 14.21
C GLY A 6 -22.36 -2.67 15.44
N GLU A 7 -21.04 -2.61 15.69
CA GLU A 7 -20.41 -1.97 16.84
C GLU A 7 -20.65 -0.46 16.85
N ARG A 8 -20.62 0.17 15.67
CA ARG A 8 -20.79 1.61 15.53
C ARG A 8 -22.15 2.09 16.04
N ASP A 9 -23.21 1.33 15.80
CA ASP A 9 -24.56 1.71 16.24
C ASP A 9 -24.76 1.52 17.74
N GLU A 10 -24.15 0.49 18.35
CA GLU A 10 -24.12 0.35 19.82
C GLU A 10 -23.44 1.55 20.46
N VAL A 11 -22.27 1.93 19.94
CA VAL A 11 -21.49 3.07 20.45
C VAL A 11 -22.22 4.39 20.19
N TRP A 12 -22.94 4.52 19.08
CA TRP A 12 -23.74 5.72 18.79
C TRP A 12 -24.80 5.94 19.87
N LEU A 13 -25.59 4.92 20.21
CA LEU A 13 -26.60 5.06 21.26
C LEU A 13 -25.96 5.33 22.62
N CYS A 14 -24.86 4.62 22.92
CA CYS A 14 -24.07 4.85 24.12
C CYS A 14 -23.62 6.32 24.23
N ALA A 15 -23.06 6.89 23.17
CA ALA A 15 -22.64 8.28 23.13
C ALA A 15 -23.81 9.26 23.34
N LYS A 16 -24.99 8.99 22.73
CA LYS A 16 -26.19 9.82 22.94
C LYS A 16 -26.64 9.86 24.39
N HIS A 17 -26.77 8.69 25.00
CA HIS A 17 -27.21 8.56 26.39
C HIS A 17 -26.19 9.17 27.35
N ILE A 18 -24.89 8.92 27.14
CA ILE A 18 -23.83 9.50 27.97
C ILE A 18 -23.85 11.02 27.87
N ARG A 19 -23.96 11.60 26.67
CA ARG A 19 -24.05 13.06 26.51
C ARG A 19 -25.21 13.64 27.31
N ARG A 20 -26.38 12.99 27.27
CA ARG A 20 -27.55 13.38 28.06
C ARG A 20 -27.26 13.35 29.57
N LEU A 21 -26.67 12.26 30.07
CA LEU A 21 -26.28 12.15 31.49
C LEU A 21 -25.30 13.25 31.90
N LEU A 22 -24.33 13.58 31.04
CA LEU A 22 -23.38 14.68 31.30
C LEU A 22 -24.08 16.04 31.31
N ASP A 23 -25.06 16.27 30.43
CA ASP A 23 -25.87 17.50 30.40
C ASP A 23 -26.78 17.62 31.62
N GLU A 24 -27.24 16.49 32.17
CA GLU A 24 -27.98 16.40 33.43
C GLU A 24 -27.09 16.56 34.69
N GLY A 25 -25.76 16.68 34.50
CA GLY A 25 -24.79 16.94 35.58
C GLY A 25 -24.13 15.71 36.20
N CYS A 26 -24.28 14.52 35.60
CA CYS A 26 -23.52 13.34 36.02
C CYS A 26 -22.02 13.55 35.75
N ARG A 27 -21.17 13.15 36.70
CA ARG A 27 -19.73 13.30 36.53
C ARG A 27 -19.20 12.20 35.59
N PRO A 28 -18.29 12.50 34.65
CA PRO A 28 -17.77 11.53 33.70
C PRO A 28 -17.23 10.25 34.37
N GLU A 29 -16.51 10.40 35.48
CA GLU A 29 -15.91 9.29 36.23
C GLU A 29 -16.93 8.32 36.86
N GLU A 30 -18.21 8.72 36.95
CA GLU A 30 -19.31 7.89 37.47
C GLU A 30 -19.92 6.97 36.39
N ILE A 31 -19.46 7.07 35.15
CA ILE A 31 -19.99 6.37 33.98
C ILE A 31 -18.95 5.40 33.43
N ALA A 32 -19.36 4.15 33.15
CA ALA A 32 -18.54 3.16 32.48
C ALA A 32 -19.15 2.63 31.18
N VAL A 33 -18.31 2.47 30.17
CA VAL A 33 -18.59 1.68 28.97
C VAL A 33 -17.77 0.40 29.05
N VAL A 34 -18.49 -0.71 29.12
CA VAL A 34 -17.91 -2.03 29.34
C VAL A 34 -18.21 -2.93 28.16
N ALA A 35 -17.21 -3.63 27.65
CA ALA A 35 -17.39 -4.71 26.69
C ALA A 35 -16.61 -5.94 27.14
N ARG A 36 -16.97 -7.14 26.68
CA ARG A 36 -16.15 -8.32 26.97
C ARG A 36 -14.74 -8.21 26.37
N THR A 37 -14.64 -7.60 25.20
CA THR A 37 -13.41 -7.28 24.47
C THR A 37 -13.59 -5.91 23.82
N LEU A 38 -12.63 -5.00 24.05
CA LEU A 38 -12.73 -3.61 23.58
C LEU A 38 -12.30 -3.41 22.12
N ASP A 39 -11.43 -4.26 21.56
CA ASP A 39 -10.82 -4.08 20.24
C ASP A 39 -11.81 -3.67 19.12
N PRO A 40 -12.99 -4.32 18.97
CA PRO A 40 -13.96 -3.95 17.93
C PRO A 40 -14.57 -2.55 18.12
N TYR A 41 -14.56 -2.04 19.35
CA TYR A 41 -15.23 -0.81 19.75
C TYR A 41 -14.28 0.39 19.81
N LEU A 42 -12.96 0.19 19.81
CA LEU A 42 -11.98 1.27 19.98
C LEU A 42 -12.11 2.39 18.93
N ALA A 43 -12.15 2.02 17.64
CA ALA A 43 -12.29 2.98 16.56
C ALA A 43 -13.65 3.72 16.59
N PRO A 44 -14.81 3.04 16.72
CA PRO A 44 -16.09 3.72 16.91
C PRO A 44 -16.15 4.63 18.14
N LEU A 45 -15.62 4.19 19.29
CA LEU A 45 -15.57 4.97 20.53
C LEU A 45 -14.78 6.25 20.32
N ALA A 46 -13.55 6.17 19.79
CA ALA A 46 -12.72 7.33 19.52
C ALA A 46 -13.42 8.34 18.59
N ALA A 47 -14.04 7.87 17.51
CA ALA A 47 -14.72 8.73 16.56
C ALA A 47 -15.98 9.40 17.16
N LEU A 48 -16.86 8.60 17.79
CA LEU A 48 -18.16 9.09 18.25
C LEU A 48 -18.07 9.88 19.55
N PHE A 49 -17.17 9.51 20.48
CA PHE A 49 -16.98 10.27 21.71
C PHE A 49 -16.33 11.62 21.43
N GLY A 50 -15.38 11.67 20.49
CA GLY A 50 -14.83 12.93 19.99
C GLY A 50 -15.91 13.81 19.36
N GLU A 51 -16.79 13.23 18.54
CA GLU A 51 -17.91 13.94 17.91
C GLU A 51 -18.91 14.52 18.94
N HIS A 52 -19.18 13.77 20.02
CA HIS A 52 -20.09 14.17 21.11
C HIS A 52 -19.39 14.97 22.23
N ARG A 53 -18.08 15.24 22.08
CA ARG A 53 -17.23 15.88 23.10
C ARG A 53 -17.37 15.22 24.48
N ILE A 54 -17.40 13.89 24.51
CA ILE A 54 -17.45 13.10 25.74
C ILE A 54 -16.02 12.94 26.25
N PRO A 55 -15.69 13.44 27.47
CA PRO A 55 -14.42 13.14 28.08
C PRO A 55 -14.41 11.67 28.47
N CYS A 56 -13.47 10.89 27.94
CA CYS A 56 -13.27 9.50 28.33
C CYS A 56 -11.85 9.28 28.81
N ASP A 57 -11.69 8.38 29.77
CA ASP A 57 -10.39 7.78 30.01
C ASP A 57 -9.99 7.09 28.70
N ALA A 58 -8.80 7.41 28.20
CA ALA A 58 -8.36 6.88 26.92
C ALA A 58 -8.52 5.36 26.93
N PRO A 59 -9.08 4.75 25.86
CA PRO A 59 -9.09 3.29 25.75
C PRO A 59 -7.67 2.74 25.96
N PRO A 60 -7.49 1.45 26.32
CA PRO A 60 -6.16 0.86 26.45
C PRO A 60 -5.34 1.27 25.22
N GLY A 61 -4.24 1.98 25.48
CA GLY A 61 -3.59 2.89 24.55
C GLY A 61 -3.41 2.36 23.11
N ARG A 62 -3.26 3.24 22.10
CA ARG A 62 -3.03 2.80 20.70
C ARG A 62 -1.94 1.72 20.62
N ALA A 63 -2.13 0.65 19.84
CA ALA A 63 -1.12 -0.39 19.74
C ALA A 63 0.21 0.24 19.28
N LEU A 64 1.32 -0.18 19.87
CA LEU A 64 2.62 0.43 19.57
C LEU A 64 2.91 0.42 18.06
N LEU A 65 2.59 -0.69 17.40
CA LEU A 65 2.77 -0.87 15.96
C LEU A 65 1.77 -0.10 15.08
N ASP A 66 0.75 0.56 15.63
CA ASP A 66 -0.07 1.44 14.80
C ASP A 66 0.65 2.78 14.54
N HIS A 67 1.70 3.10 15.30
CA HIS A 67 2.45 4.34 15.14
C HIS A 67 3.49 4.24 14.00
N PRO A 68 3.56 5.22 13.07
CA PRO A 68 4.50 5.19 11.93
C PRO A 68 5.97 4.99 12.31
N LEU A 69 6.44 5.64 13.39
CA LEU A 69 7.79 5.45 13.90
C LEU A 69 8.06 4.00 14.34
N ALA A 70 7.11 3.34 15.01
CA ALA A 70 7.28 1.96 15.43
C ALA A 70 7.33 1.00 14.24
N GLN A 71 6.51 1.25 13.22
CA GLN A 71 6.55 0.52 11.94
C GLN A 71 7.88 0.73 11.21
N ALA A 72 8.41 1.95 11.18
CA ALA A 72 9.71 2.23 10.58
C ALA A 72 10.87 1.55 11.32
N ILE A 73 10.81 1.45 12.65
CA ILE A 73 11.84 0.76 13.46
C ILE A 73 11.76 -0.76 13.26
N LEU A 74 10.56 -1.35 13.29
CA LEU A 74 10.39 -2.76 12.95
C LEU A 74 10.82 -3.05 11.50
N GLY A 75 10.47 -2.14 10.58
CA GLY A 75 10.89 -2.18 9.18
C GLY A 75 12.40 -2.15 9.02
N LEU A 76 13.13 -1.35 9.82
CA LEU A 76 14.59 -1.32 9.83
C LEU A 76 15.16 -2.71 10.17
N PHE A 77 14.62 -3.35 11.21
CA PHE A 77 15.08 -4.66 11.65
C PHE A 77 14.82 -5.75 10.62
N ARG A 78 13.63 -5.73 9.99
CA ARG A 78 13.28 -6.65 8.90
C ARG A 78 14.10 -6.40 7.64
N ALA A 79 14.25 -5.14 7.22
CA ALA A 79 15.03 -4.80 6.04
C ALA A 79 16.50 -5.25 6.17
N ALA A 80 17.09 -5.13 7.36
CA ALA A 80 18.44 -5.64 7.62
C ALA A 80 18.50 -7.18 7.71
N LEU A 81 17.39 -7.85 8.04
CA LEU A 81 17.25 -9.30 8.07
C LEU A 81 17.09 -9.91 6.67
N ASP A 82 16.19 -9.34 5.86
CA ASP A 82 15.71 -9.88 4.59
C ASP A 82 16.52 -9.41 3.38
N ASP A 83 17.78 -9.04 3.60
CA ASP A 83 18.70 -8.55 2.58
C ASP A 83 18.16 -7.32 1.82
N LEU A 84 17.62 -6.34 2.54
CA LEU A 84 17.24 -5.01 2.03
C LEU A 84 16.26 -5.05 0.84
N PRO A 85 15.07 -5.65 0.97
CA PRO A 85 14.06 -5.62 -0.08
C PRO A 85 13.65 -4.18 -0.40
N ARG A 86 13.48 -3.83 -1.69
CA ARG A 86 13.30 -2.45 -2.16
C ARG A 86 12.23 -1.68 -1.38
N ALA A 87 10.99 -2.16 -1.40
CA ALA A 87 9.85 -1.43 -0.84
C ALA A 87 9.98 -1.24 0.70
N PRO A 88 10.15 -2.30 1.52
CA PRO A 88 10.32 -2.12 2.97
C PRO A 88 11.53 -1.26 3.33
N THR A 89 12.63 -1.38 2.57
CA THR A 89 13.83 -0.56 2.82
C THR A 89 13.54 0.92 2.52
N LEU A 90 12.82 1.22 1.44
CA LEU A 90 12.43 2.58 1.08
C LEU A 90 11.44 3.20 2.07
N ASP A 91 10.52 2.40 2.65
CA ASP A 91 9.61 2.86 3.71
C ASP A 91 10.40 3.34 4.94
N VAL A 92 11.44 2.58 5.32
CA VAL A 92 12.32 2.91 6.45
C VAL A 92 13.13 4.16 6.17
N VAL A 93 13.88 4.20 5.06
CA VAL A 93 14.76 5.33 4.77
C VAL A 93 13.98 6.58 4.36
N GLY A 94 12.75 6.41 3.89
CA GLY A 94 11.79 7.45 3.55
C GLY A 94 11.20 8.13 4.78
N HIS A 95 11.10 7.45 5.93
CA HIS A 95 10.51 7.98 7.17
C HIS A 95 11.18 9.29 7.63
N PRO A 96 10.44 10.38 7.93
CA PRO A 96 11.02 11.71 8.21
C PRO A 96 12.12 11.71 9.28
N LEU A 97 11.96 10.92 10.34
CA LEU A 97 12.93 10.77 11.43
C LEU A 97 14.18 9.96 11.08
N PHE A 98 14.24 9.28 9.93
CA PHE A 98 15.44 8.59 9.48
C PHE A 98 16.57 9.60 9.19
N ARG A 99 17.80 9.29 9.61
CA ARG A 99 18.98 10.15 9.41
C ARG A 99 19.34 10.24 7.93
N GLY A 100 19.32 11.45 7.38
CA GLY A 100 19.58 11.72 5.96
C GLY A 100 19.03 13.09 5.56
N PRO A 101 19.14 13.49 4.28
CA PRO A 101 18.55 14.74 3.81
C PRO A 101 17.02 14.72 3.92
N ALA A 102 16.42 15.93 3.90
CA ALA A 102 14.97 16.11 3.90
C ALA A 102 14.34 15.76 2.53
N ASP A 103 14.98 16.13 1.41
CA ASP A 103 14.48 15.79 0.07
C ASP A 103 14.77 14.32 -0.27
N ARG A 104 13.70 13.53 -0.47
CA ARG A 104 13.74 12.10 -0.81
C ARG A 104 12.82 11.75 -1.98
N ARG A 105 12.23 12.76 -2.64
CA ARG A 105 11.12 12.59 -3.61
C ARG A 105 11.42 11.65 -4.79
N HIS A 106 12.70 11.49 -5.13
CA HIS A 106 13.14 10.66 -6.27
C HIS A 106 13.70 9.29 -5.87
N TRP A 107 13.74 8.92 -4.58
CA TRP A 107 14.41 7.70 -4.15
C TRP A 107 13.73 6.43 -4.65
N ASP A 108 12.39 6.36 -4.56
CA ASP A 108 11.63 5.23 -5.09
C ASP A 108 11.76 5.14 -6.62
N LEU A 109 11.52 6.25 -7.32
CA LEU A 109 11.65 6.27 -8.78
C LEU A 109 13.06 5.90 -9.25
N LEU A 110 14.11 6.38 -8.57
CA LEU A 110 15.50 6.02 -8.86
C LEU A 110 15.73 4.52 -8.65
N ALA A 111 15.29 3.97 -7.52
CA ALA A 111 15.48 2.55 -7.20
C ALA A 111 14.77 1.65 -8.21
N ARG A 112 13.53 2.01 -8.60
CA ARG A 112 12.80 1.30 -9.65
C ARG A 112 13.49 1.43 -11.00
N SER A 113 13.94 2.63 -11.37
CA SER A 113 14.61 2.86 -12.67
C SER A 113 15.93 2.10 -12.81
N LEU A 114 16.62 1.87 -11.70
CA LEU A 114 17.82 1.02 -11.62
C LEU A 114 17.48 -0.47 -11.41
N ARG A 115 16.18 -0.84 -11.43
CA ARG A 115 15.64 -2.19 -11.21
C ARG A 115 16.16 -2.84 -9.94
N ILE A 116 16.23 -2.05 -8.87
CA ILE A 116 16.70 -2.54 -7.59
C ILE A 116 15.60 -3.41 -6.98
N GLY A 117 15.89 -4.70 -6.78
CA GLY A 117 15.00 -5.64 -6.10
C GLY A 117 15.36 -5.77 -4.63
N ARG A 118 16.58 -6.23 -4.36
CA ARG A 118 17.12 -6.46 -3.01
C ARG A 118 18.65 -6.58 -3.02
N GLY A 119 19.26 -6.64 -1.85
CA GLY A 119 20.63 -7.11 -1.69
C GLY A 119 21.65 -6.34 -2.51
N ASP A 120 22.47 -7.06 -3.26
CA ASP A 120 23.54 -6.43 -4.05
C ASP A 120 23.06 -5.59 -5.24
N ASP A 121 21.78 -5.62 -5.60
CA ASP A 121 21.23 -4.68 -6.58
C ASP A 121 21.43 -3.22 -6.17
N TRP A 122 21.47 -2.94 -4.87
CA TRP A 122 21.74 -1.60 -4.33
C TRP A 122 23.12 -1.06 -4.74
N SER A 123 24.06 -1.93 -5.11
CA SER A 123 25.38 -1.53 -5.64
C SER A 123 25.28 -0.75 -6.95
N ARG A 124 24.17 -0.88 -7.70
CA ARG A 124 23.94 -0.13 -8.96
C ARG A 124 23.94 1.39 -8.75
N LEU A 125 23.69 1.87 -7.52
CA LEU A 125 23.81 3.28 -7.16
C LEU A 125 25.25 3.82 -7.30
N ASP A 126 26.27 2.96 -7.22
CA ASP A 126 27.67 3.36 -7.20
C ASP A 126 28.12 4.01 -8.52
N ALA A 127 27.62 3.49 -9.65
CA ALA A 127 27.87 4.03 -10.98
C ALA A 127 27.35 5.47 -11.16
N HIS A 128 26.33 5.85 -10.37
CA HIS A 128 25.61 7.12 -10.50
C HIS A 128 25.93 8.13 -9.40
N ALA A 129 26.71 7.75 -8.40
CA ALA A 129 27.05 8.61 -7.27
C ALA A 129 27.80 9.89 -7.66
N ARG A 130 28.55 9.88 -8.79
CA ARG A 130 29.33 11.04 -9.26
C ARG A 130 28.57 11.90 -10.28
N ARG A 131 27.87 11.28 -11.22
CA ARG A 131 27.24 11.97 -12.37
C ARG A 131 25.74 12.20 -12.22
N GLY A 132 25.12 11.63 -11.17
CA GLY A 132 23.68 11.60 -11.03
C GLY A 132 23.07 10.56 -11.96
N PHE A 133 21.74 10.59 -12.06
CA PHE A 133 20.99 9.69 -12.93
C PHE A 133 19.92 10.47 -13.68
N ARG A 134 19.73 10.17 -14.97
CA ARG A 134 18.64 10.72 -15.76
C ARG A 134 17.62 9.63 -15.97
N ILE A 135 16.51 9.74 -15.28
CA ILE A 135 15.38 8.83 -15.44
C ILE A 135 14.67 9.26 -16.71
N ALA A 136 14.76 8.45 -17.76
CA ALA A 136 13.98 8.66 -18.96
C ALA A 136 12.51 8.42 -18.61
N ALA A 137 11.69 9.47 -18.71
CA ALA A 137 10.25 9.43 -18.53
C ALA A 137 9.59 9.77 -19.87
N GLY A 138 8.82 8.84 -20.43
CA GLY A 138 8.13 9.00 -21.72
C GLY A 138 8.57 8.02 -22.81
N ARG A 139 7.94 8.11 -23.99
CA ARG A 139 8.18 7.22 -25.15
C ARG A 139 9.33 7.72 -26.04
N GLU A 140 9.75 6.87 -26.99
CA GLU A 140 11.05 6.88 -27.69
C GLU A 140 11.37 8.05 -28.62
N THR A 141 10.38 8.86 -29.01
CA THR A 141 10.58 9.98 -29.94
C THR A 141 11.54 11.01 -29.34
N ALA A 142 12.53 11.43 -30.14
CA ALA A 142 13.57 12.37 -29.70
C ALA A 142 13.00 13.70 -29.17
N ASP A 143 11.80 14.09 -29.64
CA ASP A 143 11.06 15.29 -29.21
C ASP A 143 10.29 15.11 -27.88
N ASP A 144 10.11 13.88 -27.36
CA ASP A 144 9.26 13.58 -26.19
C ASP A 144 10.02 13.03 -24.96
N ARG A 145 11.34 12.85 -25.06
CA ARG A 145 12.15 12.37 -23.92
C ARG A 145 12.23 13.43 -22.82
N ARG A 146 11.32 13.34 -21.83
CA ARG A 146 11.52 14.04 -20.56
C ARG A 146 12.51 13.24 -19.74
N SER A 147 13.41 13.95 -19.06
CA SER A 147 14.32 13.31 -18.10
C SER A 147 14.14 13.93 -16.74
N ILE A 148 13.82 13.10 -15.75
CA ILE A 148 13.91 13.52 -14.36
C ILE A 148 15.39 13.39 -14.00
N VAL A 149 16.03 14.54 -13.78
CA VAL A 149 17.44 14.59 -13.41
C VAL A 149 17.53 14.40 -11.90
N VAL A 150 18.04 13.26 -11.48
CA VAL A 150 18.39 12.99 -10.09
C VAL A 150 19.83 13.45 -9.87
N PRO A 151 20.06 14.49 -9.04
CA PRO A 151 21.38 15.04 -8.85
C PRO A 151 22.32 14.04 -8.14
N PRO A 152 23.64 14.12 -8.35
CA PRO A 152 24.61 13.24 -7.69
C PRO A 152 24.49 13.24 -6.15
N ALA A 153 24.12 14.37 -5.55
CA ALA A 153 23.89 14.49 -4.11
C ALA A 153 22.75 13.59 -3.62
N ALA A 154 21.63 13.53 -4.35
CA ALA A 154 20.50 12.68 -4.01
C ALA A 154 20.84 11.18 -4.13
N VAL A 155 21.59 10.79 -5.17
CA VAL A 155 22.08 9.41 -5.33
C VAL A 155 23.02 9.03 -4.18
N ARG A 156 23.97 9.90 -3.83
CA ARG A 156 24.88 9.67 -2.69
C ARG A 156 24.13 9.57 -1.37
N ALA A 157 23.08 10.37 -1.18
CA ALA A 157 22.28 10.33 0.03
C ALA A 157 21.51 9.00 0.17
N LEU A 158 20.85 8.53 -0.89
CA LEU A 158 20.20 7.21 -0.89
C LEU A 158 21.24 6.11 -0.63
N ARG A 159 22.37 6.13 -1.34
CA ARG A 159 23.48 5.16 -1.12
C ARG A 159 23.95 5.14 0.34
N ALA A 160 24.12 6.31 0.96
CA ALA A 160 24.52 6.42 2.36
C ALA A 160 23.45 5.88 3.32
N ALA A 161 22.17 6.13 3.02
CA ALA A 161 21.05 5.59 3.79
C ALA A 161 21.01 4.05 3.71
N ILE A 162 21.14 3.47 2.52
CA ILE A 162 21.16 2.02 2.32
C ILE A 162 22.36 1.36 3.02
N ARG A 163 23.56 1.96 2.91
CA ARG A 163 24.74 1.48 3.66
C ARG A 163 24.52 1.51 5.17
N ARG A 164 23.86 2.55 5.67
CA ARG A 164 23.52 2.66 7.09
C ARG A 164 22.60 1.52 7.54
N VAL A 165 21.56 1.19 6.77
CA VAL A 165 20.68 0.04 7.05
C VAL A 165 21.45 -1.28 6.96
N ARG A 166 22.24 -1.48 5.89
CA ARG A 166 23.04 -2.71 5.67
C ARG A 166 23.96 -3.03 6.84
N HIS A 167 24.59 -2.00 7.42
CA HIS A 167 25.53 -2.14 8.52
C HIS A 167 24.91 -1.80 9.88
N ALA A 168 23.59 -1.67 9.96
CA ALA A 168 22.90 -1.30 11.19
C ALA A 168 22.99 -2.40 12.24
N LEU A 169 22.97 -3.67 11.83
CA LEU A 169 22.89 -4.84 12.71
C LEU A 169 23.96 -5.88 12.33
N PRO A 170 24.60 -6.54 13.32
CA PRO A 170 25.50 -7.66 13.04
C PRO A 170 24.73 -8.84 12.45
N ALA A 171 25.41 -9.64 11.63
CA ALA A 171 24.84 -10.86 11.05
C ALA A 171 25.01 -12.10 11.95
N ALA A 172 25.90 -12.02 12.94
CA ALA A 172 26.23 -13.15 13.81
C ALA A 172 25.11 -13.45 14.83
N ASP A 173 24.93 -14.74 15.11
CA ASP A 173 24.09 -15.22 16.21
C ASP A 173 24.69 -14.78 17.55
N ALA A 174 23.81 -14.56 18.52
CA ALA A 174 24.18 -14.02 19.81
C ALA A 174 23.12 -14.32 20.87
N GLY A 175 23.46 -14.08 22.13
CA GLY A 175 22.50 -14.04 23.23
C GLY A 175 21.52 -12.86 23.11
N TRP A 176 20.41 -12.98 23.82
CA TRP A 176 19.32 -11.99 23.84
C TRP A 176 19.80 -10.58 24.21
N GLY A 177 20.70 -10.46 25.20
CA GLY A 177 21.22 -9.17 25.67
C GLY A 177 22.09 -8.45 24.64
N ARG A 178 22.93 -9.21 23.93
CA ARG A 178 23.77 -8.68 22.85
C ARG A 178 22.93 -8.26 21.64
N HIS A 179 21.90 -9.03 21.27
CA HIS A 179 20.94 -8.62 20.24
C HIS A 179 20.21 -7.35 20.63
N ALA A 180 19.65 -7.26 21.85
CA ALA A 180 18.95 -6.08 22.33
C ALA A 180 19.82 -4.81 22.28
N THR A 181 21.08 -4.93 22.70
CA THR A 181 22.06 -3.83 22.64
C THR A 181 22.34 -3.41 21.20
N ALA A 182 22.59 -4.36 20.29
CA ALA A 182 22.84 -4.08 18.88
C ALA A 182 21.65 -3.40 18.19
N HIS A 183 20.42 -3.79 18.54
CA HIS A 183 19.19 -3.17 18.01
C HIS A 183 18.96 -1.77 18.56
N LEU A 184 19.22 -1.53 19.86
CA LEU A 184 19.17 -0.20 20.44
C LEU A 184 20.19 0.75 19.78
N ASP A 185 21.40 0.27 19.52
CA ASP A 185 22.42 1.05 18.81
C ASP A 185 22.04 1.30 17.34
N ALA A 186 21.37 0.34 16.69
CA ALA A 186 20.83 0.53 15.35
C ALA A 186 19.80 1.67 15.30
N LEU A 187 18.89 1.76 16.29
CA LEU A 187 17.96 2.89 16.40
C LEU A 187 18.72 4.23 16.47
N ARG A 188 19.69 4.35 17.37
CA ARG A 188 20.48 5.57 17.56
C ARG A 188 21.24 5.97 16.30
N ARG A 189 21.81 4.99 15.58
CA ARG A 189 22.52 5.21 14.32
C ARG A 189 21.61 5.61 13.16
N CYS A 190 20.37 5.12 13.13
CA CYS A 190 19.47 5.27 11.98
C CYS A 190 18.44 6.39 12.12
N PHE A 191 18.00 6.72 13.34
CA PHE A 191 16.95 7.72 13.58
C PHE A 191 17.48 8.94 14.34
N ARG A 192 16.81 10.09 14.15
CA ARG A 192 17.06 11.34 14.87
C ARG A 192 16.25 11.37 16.16
N LEU A 193 16.73 10.67 17.19
CA LEU A 193 16.06 10.60 18.49
C LEU A 193 16.04 11.96 19.23
N GLU A 194 16.89 12.89 18.81
CA GLU A 194 16.94 14.28 19.29
C GLU A 194 15.81 15.17 18.73
N ALA A 195 15.07 14.70 17.72
CA ALA A 195 14.04 15.48 17.01
C ALA A 195 12.63 14.91 17.22
N LEU A 196 12.43 14.08 18.24
CA LEU A 196 11.14 13.47 18.56
C LEU A 196 10.21 14.49 19.22
N LEU A 197 8.94 14.47 18.83
CA LEU A 197 7.85 15.12 19.56
C LEU A 197 7.39 14.23 20.72
N ASP A 198 6.56 14.76 21.61
CA ASP A 198 6.11 14.08 22.83
C ASP A 198 5.53 12.68 22.58
N GLU A 199 4.70 12.53 21.53
CA GLU A 199 4.14 11.22 21.15
C GLU A 199 5.22 10.23 20.72
N GLU A 200 6.23 10.69 19.98
CA GLU A 200 7.31 9.85 19.46
C GLU A 200 8.34 9.49 20.55
N VAL A 201 8.48 10.35 21.57
CA VAL A 201 9.24 10.02 22.79
C VAL A 201 8.62 8.81 23.49
N GLN A 202 7.29 8.78 23.65
CA GLN A 202 6.59 7.65 24.26
C GLN A 202 6.78 6.36 23.43
N VAL A 203 6.75 6.46 22.10
CA VAL A 203 7.03 5.33 21.20
C VAL A 203 8.46 4.81 21.39
N ALA A 204 9.44 5.71 21.41
CA ALA A 204 10.85 5.35 21.59
C ALA A 204 11.13 4.75 22.98
N GLU A 205 10.44 5.21 24.03
CA GLU A 205 10.48 4.62 25.37
C GLU A 205 9.88 3.22 25.39
N ALA A 206 8.69 3.05 24.82
CA ALA A 206 8.04 1.73 24.74
C ALA A 206 8.91 0.71 23.98
N ILE A 207 9.59 1.12 22.91
CA ILE A 207 10.53 0.25 22.17
C ILE A 207 11.76 -0.08 23.02
N ARG A 208 12.31 0.90 23.75
CA ARG A 208 13.42 0.66 24.69
C ARG A 208 13.04 -0.35 25.77
N ASP A 209 11.83 -0.25 26.32
CA ASP A 209 11.31 -1.18 27.33
C ASP A 209 11.16 -2.61 26.78
N VAL A 210 10.67 -2.74 25.55
CA VAL A 210 10.57 -4.05 24.87
C VAL A 210 11.95 -4.66 24.69
N LEU A 211 12.92 -3.90 24.18
CA LEU A 211 14.31 -4.37 24.03
C LEU A 211 14.93 -4.75 25.38
N ALA A 212 14.72 -3.95 26.43
CA ALA A 212 15.18 -4.26 27.78
C ALA A 212 14.51 -5.52 28.35
N THR A 213 13.24 -5.77 28.01
CA THR A 213 12.52 -6.98 28.40
C THR A 213 13.08 -8.22 27.75
N LEU A 214 13.35 -8.16 26.45
CA LEU A 214 14.01 -9.26 25.74
C LEU A 214 15.44 -9.49 26.24
N ALA A 215 16.18 -8.42 26.58
CA ALA A 215 17.53 -8.53 27.13
C ALA A 215 17.59 -9.35 28.42
N ARG A 216 16.52 -9.38 29.24
CA ARG A 216 16.47 -10.21 30.46
C ARG A 216 16.47 -11.71 30.18
N LEU A 217 16.08 -12.14 28.97
CA LEU A 217 16.13 -13.54 28.56
C LEU A 217 17.56 -14.04 28.33
N ASP A 218 18.57 -13.17 28.39
CA ASP A 218 19.98 -13.55 28.31
C ASP A 218 20.39 -14.48 29.47
N ALA A 219 19.63 -14.46 30.58
CA ALA A 219 19.78 -15.38 31.69
C ALA A 219 19.60 -16.87 31.30
N LEU A 220 18.97 -17.16 30.16
CA LEU A 220 18.84 -18.52 29.62
C LEU A 220 20.18 -19.05 29.07
N GLY A 221 21.16 -18.18 28.79
CA GLY A 221 22.47 -18.57 28.25
C GLY A 221 22.43 -19.10 26.81
N GLU A 222 21.32 -18.92 26.10
CA GLU A 222 21.11 -19.43 24.75
C GLU A 222 21.69 -18.50 23.68
N THR A 223 22.29 -19.08 22.63
CA THR A 223 22.64 -18.35 21.41
C THR A 223 21.51 -18.51 20.41
N ILE A 224 20.94 -17.38 19.96
CA ILE A 224 19.79 -17.38 19.05
C ILE A 224 20.10 -16.68 17.72
N PRO A 225 19.47 -17.13 16.62
CA PRO A 225 19.55 -16.43 15.36
C PRO A 225 18.83 -15.09 15.44
N ARG A 226 19.36 -14.10 14.70
CA ARG A 226 18.77 -12.74 14.63
C ARG A 226 17.29 -12.77 14.24
N ALA A 227 16.88 -13.69 13.37
CA ALA A 227 15.50 -13.85 12.94
C ALA A 227 14.54 -14.12 14.12
N ALA A 228 14.93 -15.02 15.04
CA ALA A 228 14.14 -15.34 16.23
C ALA A 228 14.01 -14.15 17.18
N PHE A 229 15.07 -13.34 17.31
CA PHE A 229 15.02 -12.11 18.10
C PHE A 229 14.04 -11.09 17.51
N VAL A 230 14.07 -10.87 16.19
CA VAL A 230 13.16 -9.93 15.50
C VAL A 230 11.70 -10.39 15.60
N GLU A 231 11.44 -11.70 15.51
CA GLU A 231 10.09 -12.27 15.70
C GLU A 231 9.59 -12.04 17.13
N ALA A 232 10.43 -12.29 18.14
CA ALA A 232 10.09 -12.04 19.54
C ALA A 232 9.84 -10.55 19.81
N PHE A 233 10.67 -9.66 19.24
CA PHE A 233 10.49 -8.21 19.32
C PHE A 233 9.15 -7.78 18.72
N GLU A 234 8.82 -8.25 17.53
CA GLU A 234 7.53 -7.93 16.89
C GLU A 234 6.35 -8.40 17.74
N ARG A 235 6.41 -9.62 18.28
CA ARG A 235 5.34 -10.18 19.12
C ARG A 235 5.11 -9.32 20.37
N GLU A 236 6.17 -8.87 21.03
CA GLU A 236 6.06 -8.00 22.20
C GLU A 236 5.58 -6.59 21.83
N CYS A 237 6.01 -6.03 20.69
CA CYS A 237 5.49 -4.76 20.19
C CYS A 237 3.98 -4.82 19.90
N ARG A 238 3.46 -5.92 19.34
CA ARG A 238 2.02 -6.11 19.11
C ARG A 238 1.20 -6.12 20.40
N ARG A 239 1.80 -6.56 21.51
CA ARG A 239 1.16 -6.61 22.84
C ARG A 239 1.24 -5.27 23.57
N ARG A 240 2.24 -4.43 23.27
CA ARG A 240 2.42 -3.12 23.89
C ARG A 240 1.37 -2.12 23.38
N ARG A 241 0.90 -1.26 24.28
CA ARG A 241 -0.10 -0.21 24.06
C ARG A 241 0.49 1.11 24.57
N LEU A 242 0.23 2.23 23.88
CA LEU A 242 0.78 3.56 24.16
C LEU A 242 -0.27 4.50 24.77
N GLY A 243 0.06 5.09 25.93
CA GLY A 243 -0.79 6.04 26.65
C GLY A 243 -0.97 5.64 28.11
N ALA A 244 -0.84 6.60 29.02
CA ALA A 244 -1.26 6.48 30.41
C ALA A 244 -2.62 7.17 30.60
N PRO A 245 -3.59 6.57 31.31
CA PRO A 245 -4.83 7.26 31.62
C PRO A 245 -4.55 8.43 32.57
N ALA A 246 -4.96 9.64 32.19
CA ALA A 246 -5.31 10.67 33.15
C ALA A 246 -6.77 10.40 33.58
N PRO A 247 -7.04 10.02 34.84
CA PRO A 247 -8.35 9.52 35.27
C PRO A 247 -9.30 10.69 35.56
N ARG A 248 -10.04 11.14 34.55
CA ARG A 248 -11.07 12.20 34.69
C ARG A 248 -12.23 12.07 33.69
N GLY A 249 -12.33 10.98 32.94
CA GLY A 249 -13.38 10.78 31.93
C GLY A 249 -14.26 9.56 32.21
N VAL A 250 -15.21 9.33 31.31
CA VAL A 250 -15.97 8.07 31.20
C VAL A 250 -15.01 6.90 31.08
N ALA A 251 -15.16 5.90 31.95
CA ALA A 251 -14.29 4.74 31.98
C ALA A 251 -14.58 3.80 30.80
N ILE A 252 -13.59 3.53 29.95
CA ILE A 252 -13.69 2.55 28.85
C ILE A 252 -12.84 1.34 29.22
N VAL A 253 -13.50 0.27 29.68
CA VAL A 253 -12.81 -0.90 30.25
C VAL A 253 -13.41 -2.21 29.75
N ASP A 254 -12.59 -3.27 29.71
CA ASP A 254 -13.15 -4.59 29.48
C ASP A 254 -13.84 -5.12 30.75
N ALA A 255 -14.69 -6.12 30.58
CA ALA A 255 -15.46 -6.69 31.68
C ALA A 255 -14.57 -7.25 32.82
N MET A 256 -13.33 -7.69 32.54
CA MET A 256 -12.41 -8.19 33.55
C MET A 256 -11.82 -7.06 34.41
N ALA A 257 -11.49 -5.93 33.78
CA ALA A 257 -10.99 -4.73 34.44
C ALA A 257 -12.08 -3.99 35.23
N ALA A 258 -13.33 -4.07 34.78
CA ALA A 258 -14.47 -3.45 35.46
C ALA A 258 -14.86 -4.15 36.78
N ARG A 259 -14.37 -5.36 37.05
CA ARG A 259 -14.78 -6.15 38.23
C ARG A 259 -14.49 -5.41 39.54
N GLY A 260 -15.53 -5.25 40.35
CA GLY A 260 -15.41 -4.65 41.68
C GLY A 260 -15.23 -3.13 41.68
N LEU A 261 -15.33 -2.47 40.51
CA LEU A 261 -15.34 -1.02 40.42
C LEU A 261 -16.78 -0.49 40.53
N PRO A 262 -17.03 0.52 41.38
CA PRO A 262 -18.35 1.14 41.50
C PRO A 262 -18.57 2.16 40.38
N PHE A 263 -19.76 2.14 39.77
CA PHE A 263 -20.21 3.15 38.81
C PHE A 263 -21.67 3.53 39.11
N ARG A 264 -22.11 4.74 38.75
CA ARG A 264 -23.55 5.09 38.80
C ARG A 264 -24.27 4.56 37.57
N HIS A 265 -23.63 4.68 36.40
CA HIS A 265 -24.16 4.21 35.12
C HIS A 265 -23.19 3.29 34.40
N VAL A 266 -23.69 2.15 33.91
CA VAL A 266 -22.91 1.17 33.13
C VAL A 266 -23.59 0.89 31.79
N PHE A 267 -22.82 1.03 30.71
CA PHE A 267 -23.20 0.64 29.35
C PHE A 267 -22.46 -0.64 28.98
N LEU A 268 -23.18 -1.76 28.94
CA LEU A 268 -22.62 -3.08 28.64
C LEU A 268 -22.85 -3.43 27.16
N LEU A 269 -21.78 -3.37 26.36
CA LEU A 269 -21.77 -3.59 24.92
C LEU A 269 -21.48 -5.05 24.55
N GLY A 270 -21.90 -5.44 23.34
CA GLY A 270 -21.50 -6.72 22.75
C GLY A 270 -22.08 -7.95 23.46
N LEU A 271 -23.29 -7.86 24.01
CA LEU A 271 -24.00 -8.98 24.62
C LEU A 271 -24.56 -9.93 23.57
N ASN A 272 -23.67 -10.52 22.78
CA ASN A 272 -23.95 -11.47 21.71
C ASN A 272 -23.49 -12.89 22.07
N ALA A 273 -24.13 -13.89 21.49
CA ALA A 273 -23.72 -15.28 21.64
C ALA A 273 -22.26 -15.46 21.19
N ARG A 274 -21.49 -16.25 21.96
CA ARG A 274 -20.05 -16.51 21.77
C ARG A 274 -19.12 -15.31 21.99
N VAL A 275 -19.66 -14.11 22.19
CA VAL A 275 -18.90 -12.91 22.57
C VAL A 275 -18.90 -12.76 24.08
N PHE A 276 -20.09 -12.69 24.69
CA PHE A 276 -20.26 -12.63 26.13
C PHE A 276 -21.46 -13.51 26.52
N PRO A 277 -21.28 -14.74 27.03
CA PRO A 277 -20.02 -15.37 27.38
C PRO A 277 -19.16 -15.69 26.15
N ARG A 278 -17.84 -15.69 26.36
CA ARG A 278 -16.91 -16.20 25.36
C ARG A 278 -17.17 -17.66 25.06
N PHE A 279 -16.93 -18.07 23.81
CA PHE A 279 -16.92 -19.48 23.45
C PHE A 279 -15.64 -20.13 23.96
N ILE A 280 -15.77 -21.04 24.92
CA ILE A 280 -14.65 -21.74 25.53
C ILE A 280 -14.56 -23.12 24.90
N VAL A 281 -13.37 -23.45 24.40
CA VAL A 281 -13.08 -24.75 23.80
C VAL A 281 -12.13 -25.49 24.71
N GLU A 282 -12.41 -26.77 24.90
CA GLU A 282 -11.53 -27.70 25.58
C GLU A 282 -10.21 -27.86 24.80
N GLU A 283 -9.10 -28.05 25.52
CA GLU A 283 -7.81 -28.26 24.85
C GLU A 283 -7.74 -29.66 24.21
N PRO A 284 -7.36 -29.78 22.93
CA PRO A 284 -7.37 -31.08 22.24
C PRO A 284 -6.43 -32.13 22.84
N PHE A 285 -5.31 -31.70 23.42
CA PHE A 285 -4.26 -32.60 23.89
C PHE A 285 -4.50 -33.13 25.32
N ILE A 286 -5.15 -32.34 26.17
CA ILE A 286 -5.45 -32.70 27.56
C ILE A 286 -6.88 -32.28 27.87
N SER A 287 -7.79 -33.26 27.79
CA SER A 287 -9.21 -33.07 28.07
C SER A 287 -9.45 -32.66 29.53
N ASP A 288 -10.55 -31.96 29.77
CA ASP A 288 -11.08 -31.61 31.07
C ASP A 288 -11.37 -32.85 31.93
N ALA A 289 -11.74 -33.97 31.31
CA ALA A 289 -11.85 -35.26 31.99
C ALA A 289 -10.50 -35.71 32.57
N VAL A 290 -9.42 -35.62 31.77
CA VAL A 290 -8.06 -35.95 32.23
C VAL A 290 -7.60 -34.97 33.30
N ARG A 291 -7.91 -33.66 33.19
CA ARG A 291 -7.57 -32.65 34.20
C ARG A 291 -8.20 -32.94 35.56
N ARG A 292 -9.49 -33.27 35.56
CA ARG A 292 -10.24 -33.66 36.78
C ARG A 292 -9.66 -34.93 37.40
N GLU A 293 -9.26 -35.89 36.56
CA GLU A 293 -8.66 -37.14 37.02
C GLU A 293 -7.26 -36.91 37.62
N VAL A 294 -6.42 -36.10 36.98
CA VAL A 294 -5.12 -35.68 37.51
C VAL A 294 -5.27 -35.01 38.87
N PHE A 295 -6.25 -34.11 39.03
CA PHE A 295 -6.52 -33.49 40.32
C PHE A 295 -6.96 -34.52 41.37
N ARG A 296 -7.87 -35.44 41.00
CA ARG A 296 -8.37 -36.49 41.90
C ARG A 296 -7.26 -37.41 42.40
N VAL A 297 -6.34 -37.81 41.52
CA VAL A 297 -5.30 -38.81 41.82
C VAL A 297 -4.05 -38.18 42.42
N LEU A 298 -3.58 -37.06 41.87
CA LEU A 298 -2.31 -36.45 42.23
C LEU A 298 -2.45 -35.22 43.14
N GLY A 299 -3.67 -34.72 43.35
CA GLY A 299 -3.92 -33.49 44.11
C GLY A 299 -3.47 -32.21 43.41
N HIS A 300 -2.93 -32.29 42.18
CA HIS A 300 -2.49 -31.14 41.40
C HIS A 300 -3.64 -30.52 40.64
N HIS A 301 -3.97 -29.27 40.97
CA HIS A 301 -5.07 -28.55 40.34
C HIS A 301 -4.67 -28.05 38.94
N LEU A 302 -5.09 -28.78 37.92
CA LEU A 302 -5.08 -28.29 36.54
C LEU A 302 -6.39 -27.53 36.27
N PRO A 303 -6.36 -26.27 35.81
CA PRO A 303 -7.57 -25.53 35.48
C PRO A 303 -8.39 -26.26 34.41
N VAL A 304 -9.63 -26.60 34.75
CA VAL A 304 -10.61 -27.19 33.84
C VAL A 304 -11.11 -26.08 32.93
N ARG A 305 -11.00 -26.25 31.60
CA ARG A 305 -11.30 -25.18 30.65
C ARG A 305 -12.78 -24.80 30.69
N LEU A 306 -13.69 -25.77 30.71
CA LEU A 306 -15.13 -25.53 30.68
C LEU A 306 -15.66 -24.86 31.95
N ASP A 307 -14.98 -24.98 33.09
CA ASP A 307 -15.37 -24.28 34.32
C ASP A 307 -15.26 -22.75 34.17
N ALA A 308 -14.51 -22.25 33.17
CA ALA A 308 -14.48 -20.82 32.84
C ALA A 308 -15.85 -20.27 32.37
N TYR A 309 -16.84 -21.12 32.05
CA TYR A 309 -18.21 -20.67 31.86
C TYR A 309 -18.83 -20.11 33.15
N ASP A 310 -18.47 -20.65 34.31
CA ASP A 310 -18.92 -20.14 35.60
C ASP A 310 -18.25 -18.79 35.91
N GLU A 311 -16.99 -18.60 35.51
CA GLU A 311 -16.33 -17.30 35.57
C GLU A 311 -17.05 -16.26 34.71
N GLU A 312 -17.45 -16.60 33.48
CA GLU A 312 -18.18 -15.67 32.61
C GLU A 312 -19.58 -15.36 33.17
N ARG A 313 -20.24 -16.32 33.86
CA ARG A 313 -21.50 -16.08 34.59
C ARG A 313 -21.31 -15.13 35.76
N LEU A 314 -20.26 -15.33 36.56
CA LEU A 314 -19.90 -14.44 37.66
C LEU A 314 -19.59 -13.04 37.13
N LEU A 315 -18.85 -12.94 36.03
CA LEU A 315 -18.51 -11.68 35.38
C LEU A 315 -19.75 -10.89 34.99
N PHE A 316 -20.69 -11.53 34.30
CA PHE A 316 -21.96 -10.91 33.93
C PHE A 316 -22.76 -10.47 35.16
N HIS A 317 -22.79 -11.30 36.22
CA HIS A 317 -23.46 -10.94 37.46
C HIS A 317 -22.83 -9.70 38.11
N LEU A 318 -21.50 -9.62 38.17
CA LEU A 318 -20.78 -8.46 38.70
C LEU A 318 -21.08 -7.20 37.88
N MET A 319 -21.10 -7.29 36.54
CA MET A 319 -21.42 -6.15 35.69
C MET A 319 -22.86 -5.66 35.86
N ARG A 320 -23.79 -6.59 36.07
CA ARG A 320 -25.21 -6.27 36.32
C ARG A 320 -25.40 -5.57 37.67
N SER A 321 -24.60 -5.94 38.66
CA SER A 321 -24.69 -5.41 40.03
C SER A 321 -23.76 -4.20 40.28
N ALA A 322 -22.91 -3.84 39.32
CA ALA A 322 -21.99 -2.70 39.41
C ALA A 322 -22.65 -1.31 39.42
N PRO A 323 -23.68 -1.02 38.59
CA PRO A 323 -24.29 0.31 38.54
C PRO A 323 -25.21 0.57 39.74
N ALA A 324 -25.08 1.75 40.35
CA ALA A 324 -25.97 2.21 41.42
C ALA A 324 -27.34 2.71 40.90
N GLU A 325 -27.40 3.25 39.68
CA GLU A 325 -28.60 3.92 39.15
C GLU A 325 -29.07 3.34 37.82
N GLY A 326 -28.17 3.14 36.85
CA GLY A 326 -28.58 2.74 35.49
C GLY A 326 -27.70 1.69 34.83
N LEU A 327 -28.33 0.65 34.30
CA LEU A 327 -27.68 -0.35 33.45
C LEU A 327 -28.29 -0.34 32.04
N VAL A 328 -27.46 -0.11 31.03
CA VAL A 328 -27.86 -0.21 29.62
C VAL A 328 -27.17 -1.40 28.98
N CYS A 329 -27.93 -2.43 28.65
CA CYS A 329 -27.46 -3.62 27.95
C CYS A 329 -27.70 -3.51 26.44
N LEU A 330 -26.64 -3.65 25.64
CA LEU A 330 -26.67 -3.59 24.18
C LEU A 330 -26.19 -4.91 23.56
N TYR A 331 -26.89 -5.35 22.51
CA TYR A 331 -26.45 -6.44 21.64
C TYR A 331 -26.70 -6.14 20.16
N GLN A 332 -25.87 -6.71 19.30
CA GLN A 332 -26.01 -6.56 17.87
C GLN A 332 -27.04 -7.57 17.33
N ARG A 333 -28.10 -7.13 16.63
CA ARG A 333 -28.98 -8.06 15.87
C ARG A 333 -28.35 -8.49 14.55
N ALA A 334 -27.42 -7.71 14.04
CA ALA A 334 -26.61 -8.02 12.87
C ALA A 334 -25.25 -7.32 12.99
N ASP A 335 -24.23 -7.85 12.31
CA ASP A 335 -22.93 -7.18 12.17
C ASP A 335 -22.98 -6.02 11.14
N ALA A 336 -21.83 -5.38 10.89
CA ALA A 336 -21.71 -4.27 9.93
C ALA A 336 -22.04 -4.67 8.49
N ASP A 337 -21.79 -5.94 8.12
CA ASP A 337 -22.11 -6.51 6.81
C ASP A 337 -23.59 -6.94 6.69
N GLY A 338 -24.33 -6.91 7.80
CA GLY A 338 -25.74 -7.28 7.87
C GLY A 338 -25.99 -8.76 8.16
N ARG A 339 -24.97 -9.55 8.52
CA ARG A 339 -25.17 -10.94 8.95
C ARG A 339 -25.80 -10.96 10.33
N LEU A 340 -26.85 -11.75 10.49
CA LEU A 340 -27.59 -11.88 11.74
C LEU A 340 -26.69 -12.39 12.87
N ARG A 341 -26.89 -11.84 14.07
CA ARG A 341 -26.20 -12.28 15.28
C ARG A 341 -27.21 -12.59 16.36
N ASP A 342 -26.97 -13.70 17.06
CA ASP A 342 -27.80 -14.09 18.19
C ASP A 342 -27.47 -13.25 19.44
N PRO A 343 -28.48 -12.89 20.24
CA PRO A 343 -28.26 -12.29 21.55
C PRO A 343 -27.54 -13.27 22.48
N SER A 344 -26.87 -12.72 23.48
CA SER A 344 -26.22 -13.52 24.52
C SER A 344 -27.21 -14.43 25.22
N PRO A 345 -26.83 -15.69 25.55
CA PRO A 345 -27.63 -16.53 26.42
C PRO A 345 -27.89 -15.91 27.80
N PHE A 346 -27.03 -15.00 28.27
CA PHE A 346 -27.23 -14.27 29.53
C PHE A 346 -28.40 -13.29 29.48
N LEU A 347 -28.82 -12.87 28.29
CA LEU A 347 -30.00 -12.02 28.12
C LEU A 347 -31.31 -12.82 28.14
N ARG A 348 -31.29 -14.14 27.91
CA ARG A 348 -32.51 -14.97 27.79
C ARG A 348 -33.52 -14.78 28.93
N PRO A 349 -33.14 -14.73 30.22
CA PRO A 349 -34.10 -14.54 31.31
C PRO A 349 -34.82 -13.18 31.29
N TYR A 350 -34.27 -12.21 30.56
CA TYR A 350 -34.75 -10.84 30.52
C TYR A 350 -35.35 -10.46 29.15
N LEU A 351 -35.19 -11.30 28.14
CA LEU A 351 -35.77 -11.08 26.82
C LEU A 351 -37.24 -11.52 26.85
N PRO A 352 -38.20 -10.63 26.54
CA PRO A 352 -39.60 -11.02 26.45
C PRO A 352 -39.81 -11.98 25.27
N LEU A 353 -40.80 -12.89 25.42
CA LEU A 353 -41.14 -13.93 24.43
C LEU A 353 -41.52 -13.32 23.07
N ALA A 354 -42.35 -12.28 23.09
CA ALA A 354 -42.44 -11.32 22.00
C ALA A 354 -41.36 -10.26 22.27
N ARG A 355 -40.52 -9.91 21.30
CA ARG A 355 -39.47 -8.87 21.45
C ARG A 355 -40.03 -7.45 21.68
N GLU A 356 -41.29 -7.33 22.04
CA GLU A 356 -41.99 -6.12 22.48
C GLU A 356 -41.29 -5.58 23.73
N GLY A 357 -40.70 -4.38 23.63
CA GLY A 357 -39.91 -3.76 24.72
C GLY A 357 -38.38 -3.80 24.53
N ILE A 358 -37.87 -4.29 23.39
CA ILE A 358 -36.47 -4.08 22.99
C ILE A 358 -36.40 -2.93 22.00
N ASP A 359 -35.76 -1.84 22.39
CA ASP A 359 -35.57 -0.68 21.51
C ASP A 359 -34.53 -1.01 20.43
N ALA A 360 -35.00 -1.07 19.19
CA ALA A 360 -34.14 -1.32 18.04
C ALA A 360 -33.62 -0.01 17.47
N ILE A 361 -32.30 0.20 17.57
CA ILE A 361 -31.62 1.33 16.93
C ILE A 361 -31.81 1.18 15.41
N PRO A 362 -32.43 2.15 14.72
CA PRO A 362 -32.62 2.09 13.28
C PRO A 362 -31.29 2.09 12.55
N ARG A 363 -31.17 1.36 11.44
CA ARG A 363 -29.93 1.38 10.63
C ARG A 363 -29.76 2.71 9.89
N SER A 364 -30.85 3.27 9.35
CA SER A 364 -30.79 4.49 8.55
C SER A 364 -30.57 5.72 9.41
N ASP A 365 -29.63 6.58 9.02
CA ASP A 365 -29.40 7.88 9.65
C ASP A 365 -30.67 8.73 9.71
N ARG A 366 -31.55 8.66 8.69
CA ARG A 366 -32.83 9.39 8.67
C ARG A 366 -33.75 8.96 9.81
N ALA A 367 -33.92 7.66 10.04
CA ALA A 367 -34.76 7.16 11.13
C ALA A 367 -34.14 7.43 12.51
N LYS A 368 -32.81 7.39 12.65
CA LYS A 368 -32.13 7.77 13.91
C LYS A 368 -32.43 9.22 14.33
N ARG A 369 -32.57 10.15 13.37
CA ARG A 369 -32.95 11.55 13.64
C ARG A 369 -34.35 11.68 14.26
N GLY A 370 -35.26 10.77 13.91
CA GLY A 370 -36.62 10.76 14.45
C GLY A 370 -36.72 10.38 15.93
N LEU A 371 -35.61 9.93 16.55
CA LEU A 371 -35.56 9.54 17.96
C LEU A 371 -35.44 10.72 18.93
N GLY A 372 -35.29 11.96 18.43
CA GLY A 372 -35.20 13.15 19.29
C GLY A 372 -33.91 13.23 20.11
N GLU A 373 -32.86 12.54 19.67
CA GLU A 373 -31.57 12.51 20.35
C GLU A 373 -30.76 13.81 20.18
N ILE A 374 -29.86 14.09 21.13
CA ILE A 374 -29.00 15.29 21.09
C ILE A 374 -28.16 15.25 19.82
N ALA A 375 -28.36 16.21 18.93
CA ALA A 375 -27.70 16.23 17.62
C ALA A 375 -26.26 16.76 17.71
N THR A 376 -25.33 16.09 17.04
CA THR A 376 -23.97 16.61 16.84
C THR A 376 -23.97 17.72 15.78
N PRO A 377 -22.93 18.59 15.73
CA PRO A 377 -22.79 19.56 14.64
C PRO A 377 -22.86 18.91 13.24
N ARG A 378 -22.30 17.71 13.09
CA ARG A 378 -22.32 16.94 11.83
C ARG A 378 -23.72 16.42 11.50
N GLU A 379 -24.50 16.01 12.49
CA GLU A 379 -25.88 15.58 12.29
C GLU A 379 -26.78 16.77 11.95
N LEU A 380 -26.59 17.91 12.60
CA LEU A 380 -27.30 19.17 12.30
C LEU A 380 -27.02 19.66 10.88
N LEU A 381 -25.76 19.61 10.44
CA LEU A 381 -25.36 19.88 9.06
C LEU A 381 -26.15 19.07 8.01
N ARG A 382 -26.53 17.84 8.35
CA ARG A 382 -27.25 16.93 7.45
C ARG A 382 -28.76 17.03 7.57
N ALA A 383 -29.28 17.71 8.60
CA ALA A 383 -30.68 17.68 8.99
C ALA A 383 -31.35 19.04 8.96
N ALA A 384 -30.61 20.13 9.22
CA ALA A 384 -31.16 21.46 9.31
C ALA A 384 -31.39 22.08 7.91
N PRO A 385 -32.56 22.69 7.67
CA PRO A 385 -32.78 23.50 6.46
C PRO A 385 -31.90 24.76 6.46
N ASP A 386 -31.56 25.29 7.64
CA ASP A 386 -30.56 26.34 7.85
C ASP A 386 -29.47 25.86 8.82
N ALA A 387 -28.51 25.12 8.27
CA ALA A 387 -27.38 24.59 9.04
C ALA A 387 -26.40 25.68 9.51
N SER A 388 -26.46 26.89 8.95
CA SER A 388 -25.52 27.97 9.22
C SER A 388 -25.74 28.58 10.61
N ALA A 389 -27.01 28.85 10.96
CA ALA A 389 -27.39 29.29 12.29
C ALA A 389 -27.06 28.23 13.37
N ALA A 390 -27.31 26.96 13.07
CA ALA A 390 -26.98 25.85 13.96
C ALA A 390 -25.46 25.76 14.18
N LEU A 391 -24.66 25.82 13.13
CA LEU A 391 -23.19 25.77 13.22
C LEU A 391 -22.60 26.94 14.00
N ALA A 392 -23.13 28.16 13.82
CA ALA A 392 -22.71 29.33 14.58
C ALA A 392 -22.87 29.11 16.10
N ALA A 393 -23.97 28.48 16.52
CA ALA A 393 -24.22 28.17 17.93
C ALA A 393 -23.19 27.19 18.53
N PHE A 394 -22.53 26.37 17.70
CA PHE A 394 -21.44 25.48 18.12
C PHE A 394 -20.04 26.09 17.97
N GLY A 395 -19.94 27.36 17.58
CA GLY A 395 -18.69 28.10 17.39
C GLY A 395 -18.00 27.86 16.05
N PHE A 396 -18.70 27.34 15.04
CA PHE A 396 -18.18 27.21 13.68
C PHE A 396 -18.43 28.48 12.86
N ASP A 397 -17.58 28.73 11.87
CA ASP A 397 -17.71 29.87 10.95
C ASP A 397 -18.87 29.63 9.95
N ALA A 398 -20.03 30.21 10.27
CA ALA A 398 -21.23 30.12 9.46
C ALA A 398 -21.06 30.76 8.07
N LEU A 399 -20.27 31.84 7.95
CA LEU A 399 -20.03 32.51 6.67
C LEU A 399 -19.19 31.64 5.74
N ALA A 400 -18.16 30.99 6.27
CA ALA A 400 -17.36 30.04 5.51
C ALA A 400 -18.22 28.86 5.03
N PHE A 401 -19.12 28.36 5.87
CA PHE A 401 -20.05 27.30 5.50
C PHE A 401 -21.05 27.74 4.41
N ASP A 402 -21.65 28.93 4.54
CA ASP A 402 -22.56 29.48 3.52
C ASP A 402 -21.88 29.64 2.16
N ARG A 403 -20.63 30.14 2.16
CA ARG A 403 -19.82 30.25 0.94
C ARG A 403 -19.53 28.89 0.32
N ALA A 404 -19.17 27.91 1.14
CA ALA A 404 -18.92 26.55 0.66
C ALA A 404 -20.20 25.92 0.07
N ARG A 405 -21.36 26.10 0.71
CA ARG A 405 -22.65 25.62 0.20
C ARG A 405 -23.04 26.30 -1.11
N ALA A 406 -22.89 27.63 -1.18
CA ALA A 406 -23.17 28.38 -2.41
C ALA A 406 -22.25 27.95 -3.56
N PHE A 407 -20.96 27.70 -3.28
CA PHE A 407 -20.01 27.17 -4.24
C PHE A 407 -20.40 25.78 -4.74
N LEU A 408 -20.77 24.86 -3.83
CA LEU A 408 -21.23 23.51 -4.21
C LEU A 408 -22.54 23.55 -4.99
N ALA A 409 -23.49 24.39 -4.61
CA ALA A 409 -24.74 24.55 -5.35
C ALA A 409 -24.52 25.15 -6.74
N ALA A 410 -23.54 26.05 -6.90
CA ALA A 410 -23.12 26.54 -8.21
C ALA A 410 -22.51 25.40 -9.04
N LEU A 411 -21.69 24.55 -8.43
CA LEU A 411 -21.10 23.37 -9.07
C LEU A 411 -22.18 22.35 -9.51
N ASP A 412 -23.11 21.99 -8.62
CA ASP A 412 -24.18 21.01 -8.87
C ASP A 412 -25.27 21.54 -9.82
N GLY A 413 -25.44 22.87 -9.88
CA GLY A 413 -26.43 23.55 -10.71
C GLY A 413 -25.98 23.77 -12.16
N GLU A 414 -24.69 23.58 -12.46
CA GLU A 414 -24.15 23.70 -13.80
C GLU A 414 -24.61 22.52 -14.66
N ARG A 415 -25.48 22.81 -15.65
CA ARG A 415 -25.96 21.83 -16.63
C ARG A 415 -25.06 21.72 -17.87
N GLU A 416 -24.05 22.57 -17.95
CA GLU A 416 -23.08 22.60 -19.05
C GLU A 416 -21.67 22.36 -18.52
N VAL A 417 -20.84 21.71 -19.33
CA VAL A 417 -19.45 21.44 -19.00
C VAL A 417 -18.69 22.75 -18.80
N SER A 418 -18.34 23.03 -17.53
CA SER A 418 -17.67 24.25 -17.11
C SER A 418 -16.16 24.05 -16.90
N ALA A 419 -15.49 25.10 -16.41
CA ALA A 419 -14.09 25.02 -16.01
C ALA A 419 -13.86 23.99 -14.88
N PHE A 420 -14.87 23.71 -14.06
CA PHE A 420 -14.79 22.74 -12.96
C PHE A 420 -14.91 21.29 -13.44
N GLU A 421 -15.50 21.06 -14.62
CA GLU A 421 -15.55 19.76 -15.30
C GLU A 421 -14.39 19.56 -16.31
N GLY A 422 -13.39 20.43 -16.26
CA GLY A 422 -12.17 20.29 -17.08
C GLY A 422 -12.24 20.93 -18.46
N ARG A 423 -13.23 21.79 -18.74
CA ARG A 423 -13.25 22.60 -19.97
C ARG A 423 -12.29 23.77 -19.84
N VAL A 424 -11.04 23.55 -20.25
CA VAL A 424 -9.96 24.55 -20.20
C VAL A 424 -9.97 25.54 -21.38
N GLY A 425 -10.98 25.50 -22.24
CA GLY A 425 -11.03 26.28 -23.48
C GLY A 425 -10.10 25.72 -24.58
N PRO A 426 -9.86 26.46 -25.68
CA PRO A 426 -8.93 26.05 -26.72
C PRO A 426 -7.48 26.05 -26.20
N LEU A 427 -6.71 25.04 -26.60
CA LEU A 427 -5.26 25.01 -26.35
C LEU A 427 -4.60 26.23 -27.00
N ALA A 428 -3.73 26.92 -26.25
CA ALA A 428 -2.97 28.01 -26.81
C ALA A 428 -2.13 27.53 -28.03
N PRO A 429 -1.95 28.36 -29.08
CA PRO A 429 -1.28 27.95 -30.32
C PRO A 429 0.11 27.34 -30.12
N GLU A 430 0.84 27.80 -29.12
CA GLU A 430 2.14 27.26 -28.69
C GLU A 430 2.09 25.80 -28.21
N TRP A 431 1.04 25.42 -27.49
CA TRP A 431 0.80 24.04 -27.06
C TRP A 431 0.35 23.18 -28.24
N MET A 432 -0.47 23.74 -29.12
CA MET A 432 -0.90 23.06 -30.34
C MET A 432 0.28 22.76 -31.27
N ALA A 433 1.17 23.72 -31.50
CA ALA A 433 2.38 23.53 -32.32
C ALA A 433 3.33 22.49 -31.70
N ARG A 434 3.54 22.53 -30.38
CA ARG A 434 4.41 21.57 -29.66
C ARG A 434 3.84 20.16 -29.60
N SER A 435 2.52 20.02 -29.54
CA SER A 435 1.86 18.73 -29.36
C SER A 435 1.36 18.11 -30.67
N ILE A 436 1.12 18.88 -31.73
CA ILE A 436 0.51 18.39 -32.99
C ILE A 436 1.40 18.63 -34.21
N GLY A 437 2.37 19.55 -34.17
CA GLY A 437 3.17 19.91 -35.36
C GLY A 437 4.06 18.78 -35.95
N ARG A 438 4.39 17.76 -35.15
CA ARG A 438 5.12 16.55 -35.59
C ARG A 438 4.40 15.29 -35.16
N LEU A 439 3.87 14.52 -36.09
CA LEU A 439 3.10 13.30 -35.79
C LEU A 439 3.84 12.06 -36.28
N SER A 440 3.82 11.01 -35.46
CA SER A 440 4.22 9.67 -35.90
C SER A 440 2.99 8.82 -36.20
N PRO A 441 3.11 7.76 -37.02
CA PRO A 441 1.99 6.84 -37.27
C PRO A 441 1.34 6.35 -35.97
N THR A 442 2.15 6.00 -34.97
CA THR A 442 1.68 5.57 -33.64
C THR A 442 0.87 6.64 -32.89
N ARG A 443 1.24 7.93 -33.03
CA ARG A 443 0.52 9.05 -32.40
C ARG A 443 -0.83 9.28 -33.09
N LEU A 444 -0.87 9.17 -34.41
CA LEU A 444 -2.11 9.23 -35.21
C LEU A 444 -3.06 8.09 -34.88
N GLU A 445 -2.57 6.85 -34.82
CA GLU A 445 -3.39 5.70 -34.43
C GLU A 445 -3.99 5.87 -33.03
N ARG A 446 -3.22 6.44 -32.09
CA ARG A 446 -3.72 6.72 -30.74
C ARG A 446 -4.80 7.78 -30.72
N PHE A 447 -4.61 8.86 -31.48
CA PHE A 447 -5.63 9.89 -31.64
C PHE A 447 -6.92 9.31 -32.24
N ALA A 448 -6.80 8.52 -33.30
CA ALA A 448 -7.94 7.85 -33.93
C ALA A 448 -8.64 6.84 -33.01
N THR A 449 -7.89 6.17 -32.13
CA THR A 449 -8.45 5.23 -31.14
C THR A 449 -9.17 5.95 -30.01
N CYS A 450 -8.57 7.00 -29.45
CA CYS A 450 -9.14 7.77 -28.36
C CYS A 450 -8.49 9.17 -28.27
N PRO A 451 -9.20 10.24 -28.68
CA PRO A 451 -8.69 11.61 -28.59
C PRO A 451 -8.35 12.05 -27.16
N PHE A 452 -9.11 11.60 -26.16
CA PHE A 452 -8.80 11.91 -24.76
C PHE A 452 -7.51 11.24 -24.30
N ARG A 453 -7.26 9.98 -24.69
CA ARG A 453 -6.00 9.28 -24.40
C ARG A 453 -4.82 10.00 -25.05
N TYR A 454 -4.97 10.44 -26.30
CA TYR A 454 -3.99 11.29 -26.95
C TYR A 454 -3.77 12.59 -26.17
N PHE A 455 -4.84 13.28 -25.77
CA PHE A 455 -4.73 14.50 -24.98
C PHE A 455 -4.00 14.25 -23.64
N ALA A 456 -4.36 13.21 -22.89
CA ALA A 456 -3.72 12.88 -21.62
C ALA A 456 -2.24 12.49 -21.78
N GLU A 457 -1.92 11.59 -22.70
CA GLU A 457 -0.56 11.04 -22.87
C GLU A 457 0.36 11.97 -23.68
N GLU A 458 -0.14 12.64 -24.72
CA GLU A 458 0.66 13.37 -25.71
C GLU A 458 0.62 14.90 -25.50
N VAL A 459 -0.49 15.44 -24.96
CA VAL A 459 -0.63 16.88 -24.69
C VAL A 459 -0.30 17.21 -23.24
N LEU A 460 -1.06 16.65 -22.28
CA LEU A 460 -0.82 16.83 -20.84
C LEU A 460 0.43 16.09 -20.36
N ARG A 461 0.82 15.03 -21.08
CA ARG A 461 1.96 14.17 -20.78
C ARG A 461 1.86 13.53 -19.39
N VAL A 462 0.65 13.10 -19.05
CA VAL A 462 0.37 12.29 -17.86
C VAL A 462 0.85 10.87 -18.17
N LEU A 463 1.88 10.43 -17.44
CA LEU A 463 2.44 9.09 -17.58
C LEU A 463 1.83 8.18 -16.51
N PRO A 464 1.49 6.92 -16.85
CA PRO A 464 1.15 5.93 -15.84
C PRO A 464 2.30 5.78 -14.85
N ALA A 465 1.99 5.63 -13.56
CA ALA A 465 3.01 5.42 -12.52
C ALA A 465 3.83 4.12 -12.73
N ASP A 466 3.35 3.22 -13.60
CA ASP A 466 3.76 1.82 -13.66
C ASP A 466 4.59 1.43 -14.90
N GLU A 467 5.11 2.38 -15.68
CA GLU A 467 6.03 2.02 -16.79
C GLU A 467 7.46 1.67 -16.32
N VAL A 468 7.71 1.59 -15.02
CA VAL A 468 8.96 1.05 -14.51
C VAL A 468 8.78 -0.45 -14.30
N VAL A 469 9.40 -1.24 -15.17
CA VAL A 469 9.35 -2.71 -15.15
C VAL A 469 9.55 -3.22 -13.73
N GLU A 470 8.48 -3.75 -13.13
CA GLU A 470 8.57 -4.43 -11.86
C GLU A 470 9.05 -5.87 -12.12
N GLY A 471 10.23 -6.19 -11.59
CA GLY A 471 10.81 -7.53 -11.65
C GLY A 471 12.17 -7.60 -12.33
N GLU A 472 12.71 -8.82 -12.36
CA GLU A 472 14.03 -9.10 -12.92
C GLU A 472 13.99 -9.45 -14.42
N ASP A 473 12.81 -9.49 -15.06
CA ASP A 473 12.66 -9.88 -16.48
C ASP A 473 12.69 -8.67 -17.44
N LEU A 474 12.79 -8.94 -18.75
CA LEU A 474 12.70 -7.94 -19.80
C LEU A 474 11.24 -7.66 -20.15
N SER A 475 10.87 -6.38 -20.23
CA SER A 475 9.55 -6.01 -20.72
C SER A 475 9.37 -6.39 -22.19
N PRO A 476 8.13 -6.61 -22.66
CA PRO A 476 7.83 -6.80 -24.09
C PRO A 476 8.50 -5.77 -25.01
N ARG A 477 8.57 -4.53 -24.55
CA ARG A 477 9.18 -3.41 -25.27
C ARG A 477 10.70 -3.53 -25.37
N GLU A 478 11.36 -3.91 -24.28
CA GLU A 478 12.81 -4.11 -24.29
C GLU A 478 13.22 -5.31 -25.13
N ILE A 479 12.41 -6.38 -25.09
CA ILE A 479 12.61 -7.51 -26.00
C ILE A 479 12.52 -7.04 -27.45
N GLY A 480 11.51 -6.22 -27.79
CA GLY A 480 11.40 -5.55 -29.08
C GLY A 480 12.68 -4.81 -29.47
N LYS A 481 13.10 -3.85 -28.64
CA LYS A 481 14.33 -3.07 -28.87
C LYS A 481 15.57 -3.93 -29.09
N LEU A 482 15.75 -4.96 -28.26
CA LEU A 482 16.89 -5.87 -28.38
C LEU A 482 16.85 -6.66 -29.69
N MET A 483 15.66 -7.11 -30.13
CA MET A 483 15.52 -7.77 -31.44
C MET A 483 15.85 -6.81 -32.58
N HIS A 484 15.33 -5.58 -32.57
CA HIS A 484 15.63 -4.58 -33.60
C HIS A 484 17.13 -4.26 -33.66
N ALA A 485 17.75 -3.98 -32.51
CA ALA A 485 19.19 -3.71 -32.42
C ALA A 485 20.03 -4.89 -32.92
N LEU A 486 19.63 -6.13 -32.60
CA LEU A 486 20.28 -7.35 -33.10
C LEU A 486 20.15 -7.47 -34.62
N LEU A 487 18.95 -7.23 -35.18
CA LEU A 487 18.69 -7.32 -36.62
C LEU A 487 19.43 -6.23 -37.39
N GLU A 488 19.38 -4.98 -36.93
CA GLU A 488 20.12 -3.85 -37.51
C GLU A 488 21.62 -4.17 -37.57
N ARG A 489 22.19 -4.57 -36.42
CA ARG A 489 23.62 -4.88 -36.32
C ARG A 489 24.02 -6.09 -37.15
N LEU A 490 23.18 -7.13 -37.18
CA LEU A 490 23.39 -8.33 -37.98
C LEU A 490 23.37 -8.02 -39.48
N TYR A 491 22.31 -7.39 -39.98
CA TYR A 491 22.18 -7.12 -41.40
C TYR A 491 23.20 -6.08 -41.89
N GLY A 492 23.54 -5.08 -41.08
CA GLY A 492 24.64 -4.16 -41.40
C GLY A 492 25.99 -4.88 -41.55
N ARG A 493 26.23 -5.94 -40.77
CA ARG A 493 27.43 -6.79 -40.90
C ARG A 493 27.36 -7.72 -42.11
N LEU A 494 26.21 -8.33 -42.36
CA LEU A 494 25.98 -9.22 -43.50
C LEU A 494 26.01 -8.48 -44.84
N ALA A 495 25.68 -7.19 -44.88
CA ALA A 495 25.78 -6.36 -46.08
C ALA A 495 27.21 -6.32 -46.63
N ALA A 496 28.23 -6.33 -45.77
CA ALA A 496 29.64 -6.41 -46.17
C ALA A 496 30.07 -7.80 -46.68
N ARG A 497 29.16 -8.78 -46.66
CA ARG A 497 29.37 -10.20 -47.00
C ARG A 497 28.31 -10.71 -47.98
N ASP A 498 27.71 -9.80 -48.75
CA ASP A 498 26.68 -10.09 -49.75
C ASP A 498 25.48 -10.91 -49.22
N PHE A 499 25.21 -10.82 -47.91
CA PHE A 499 24.14 -11.55 -47.23
C PHE A 499 24.26 -13.08 -47.34
N HIS A 500 25.47 -13.61 -47.44
CA HIS A 500 25.69 -15.06 -47.55
C HIS A 500 25.31 -15.81 -46.24
N PRO A 501 24.47 -16.86 -46.29
CA PRO A 501 24.00 -17.58 -45.10
C PRO A 501 25.12 -18.17 -44.21
N ASP A 502 26.23 -18.60 -44.80
CA ASP A 502 27.37 -19.18 -44.06
C ASP A 502 27.98 -18.23 -43.02
N HIS A 503 27.77 -16.91 -43.17
CA HIS A 503 28.27 -15.91 -42.23
C HIS A 503 27.28 -15.58 -41.11
N LEU A 504 26.04 -16.09 -41.16
CA LEU A 504 24.95 -15.75 -40.24
C LEU A 504 25.35 -16.00 -38.78
N ALA A 505 25.76 -17.21 -38.43
CA ALA A 505 26.06 -17.58 -37.05
C ALA A 505 27.22 -16.77 -36.47
N ALA A 506 28.28 -16.56 -37.28
CA ALA A 506 29.47 -15.82 -36.85
C ALA A 506 29.17 -14.33 -36.64
N GLU A 507 28.44 -13.69 -37.56
CA GLU A 507 28.11 -12.27 -37.43
C GLU A 507 27.02 -12.00 -36.39
N LEU A 508 26.07 -12.93 -36.20
CA LEU A 508 25.10 -12.84 -35.11
C LEU A 508 25.76 -12.93 -33.74
N ALA A 509 26.75 -13.81 -33.55
CA ALA A 509 27.49 -13.88 -32.29
C ALA A 509 28.20 -12.56 -31.97
N ARG A 510 28.80 -11.90 -32.98
CA ARG A 510 29.42 -10.57 -32.81
C ARG A 510 28.38 -9.49 -32.51
N ALA A 511 27.27 -9.47 -33.25
CA ALA A 511 26.17 -8.54 -33.02
C ALA A 511 25.57 -8.70 -31.61
N ALA A 512 25.38 -9.93 -31.14
CA ALA A 512 24.87 -10.23 -29.81
C ALA A 512 25.81 -9.75 -28.70
N ALA A 513 27.12 -9.90 -28.87
CA ALA A 513 28.11 -9.38 -27.91
C ALA A 513 28.05 -7.84 -27.83
N ASP A 514 27.98 -7.16 -28.98
CA ASP A 514 27.90 -5.69 -29.04
C ASP A 514 26.61 -5.17 -28.38
N VAL A 515 25.46 -5.75 -28.74
CA VAL A 515 24.14 -5.35 -28.23
C VAL A 515 24.02 -5.65 -26.73
N ALA A 516 24.53 -6.80 -26.26
CA ALA A 516 24.57 -7.11 -24.83
C ALA A 516 25.37 -6.05 -24.06
N ALA A 517 26.58 -5.74 -24.52
CA ALA A 517 27.45 -4.76 -23.87
C ALA A 517 26.83 -3.36 -23.89
N GLU A 518 26.14 -2.99 -24.96
CA GLU A 518 25.41 -1.72 -25.04
C GLU A 518 24.21 -1.66 -24.11
N PHE A 519 23.40 -2.72 -24.06
CA PHE A 519 22.26 -2.83 -23.17
C PHE A 519 22.68 -2.73 -21.70
N GLU A 520 23.70 -3.49 -21.28
CA GLU A 520 24.20 -3.42 -19.89
C GLU A 520 24.68 -2.02 -19.52
N ARG A 521 25.33 -1.31 -20.46
CA ARG A 521 25.78 0.08 -20.26
C ARG A 521 24.64 1.08 -20.16
N GLN A 522 23.61 0.95 -21.01
CA GLN A 522 22.50 1.91 -21.09
C GLN A 522 21.43 1.66 -20.03
N ALA A 523 21.10 0.40 -19.77
CA ALA A 523 20.08 0.00 -18.79
C ALA A 523 20.64 -0.13 -17.36
N HIS A 524 21.98 -0.06 -17.19
CA HIS A 524 22.67 -0.27 -15.91
C HIS A 524 22.28 -1.60 -15.25
N LEU A 525 21.99 -2.59 -16.07
CA LEU A 525 21.44 -3.88 -15.68
C LEU A 525 22.32 -4.98 -16.26
N PRO A 526 23.11 -5.69 -15.44
CA PRO A 526 23.93 -6.80 -15.93
C PRO A 526 23.04 -7.97 -16.38
N LEU A 527 23.36 -8.58 -17.52
CA LEU A 527 22.68 -9.76 -18.03
C LEU A 527 23.20 -11.01 -17.31
N ARG A 528 22.63 -11.28 -16.14
CA ARG A 528 22.91 -12.46 -15.30
C ARG A 528 21.64 -13.26 -15.03
N GLY A 529 21.80 -14.52 -14.64
CA GLY A 529 20.68 -15.40 -14.27
C GLY A 529 19.59 -15.43 -15.34
N VAL A 530 18.37 -15.07 -14.93
CA VAL A 530 17.18 -15.04 -15.80
C VAL A 530 17.35 -14.14 -17.01
N LEU A 531 17.93 -12.94 -16.84
CA LEU A 531 18.13 -12.00 -17.95
C LEU A 531 19.08 -12.53 -19.02
N ARG A 532 20.11 -13.27 -18.62
CA ARG A 532 21.04 -13.92 -19.58
C ARG A 532 20.32 -15.01 -20.38
N ALA A 533 19.50 -15.81 -19.72
CA ALA A 533 18.69 -16.84 -20.37
C ALA A 533 17.71 -16.21 -21.37
N ARG A 534 17.04 -15.13 -20.97
CA ARG A 534 16.13 -14.34 -21.82
C ARG A 534 16.82 -13.72 -23.02
N PHE A 535 17.98 -13.10 -22.83
CA PHE A 535 18.74 -12.56 -23.96
C PHE A 535 19.17 -13.67 -24.93
N ALA A 536 19.57 -14.84 -24.44
CA ALA A 536 19.88 -15.99 -25.29
C ALA A 536 18.66 -16.51 -26.05
N GLU A 537 17.45 -16.48 -25.45
CA GLU A 537 16.19 -16.77 -26.16
C GLU A 537 15.95 -15.80 -27.32
N ILE A 538 16.18 -14.50 -27.08
CA ILE A 538 16.05 -13.46 -28.12
C ILE A 538 17.02 -13.72 -29.28
N VAL A 539 18.29 -14.01 -28.98
CA VAL A 539 19.30 -14.29 -30.01
C VAL A 539 18.90 -15.50 -30.87
N ARG A 540 18.40 -16.59 -30.26
CA ARG A 540 17.90 -17.76 -31.02
C ARG A 540 16.71 -17.42 -31.91
N ALA A 541 15.80 -16.58 -31.43
CA ALA A 541 14.65 -16.14 -32.23
C ALA A 541 15.08 -15.30 -33.43
N VAL A 542 16.05 -14.40 -33.24
CA VAL A 542 16.65 -13.59 -34.32
C VAL A 542 17.38 -14.48 -35.33
N GLU A 543 18.12 -15.49 -34.87
CA GLU A 543 18.81 -16.46 -35.74
C GLU A 543 17.83 -17.21 -36.64
N ALA A 544 16.77 -17.78 -36.06
CA ALA A 544 15.75 -18.53 -36.79
C ALA A 544 15.05 -17.65 -37.83
N PHE A 545 14.73 -16.40 -37.47
CA PHE A 545 14.14 -15.45 -38.40
C PHE A 545 15.09 -15.03 -39.52
N ALA A 546 16.33 -14.67 -39.20
CA ALA A 546 17.32 -14.24 -40.19
C ALA A 546 17.63 -15.36 -41.19
N ALA A 547 17.73 -16.61 -40.73
CA ALA A 547 17.90 -17.76 -41.62
C ALA A 547 16.74 -17.91 -42.61
N PHE A 548 15.50 -17.80 -42.12
CA PHE A 548 14.30 -17.82 -42.95
C PHE A 548 14.24 -16.64 -43.94
N ASP A 549 14.54 -15.43 -43.46
CA ASP A 549 14.47 -14.23 -44.29
C ASP A 549 15.53 -14.25 -45.39
N LEU A 550 16.79 -14.60 -45.07
CA LEU A 550 17.86 -14.79 -46.06
C LEU A 550 17.49 -15.83 -47.13
N ALA A 551 16.90 -16.96 -46.73
CA ALA A 551 16.47 -18.00 -47.65
C ALA A 551 15.33 -17.54 -48.58
N THR A 552 14.57 -16.52 -48.19
CA THR A 552 13.40 -16.04 -48.94
C THR A 552 13.64 -14.74 -49.69
N LEU A 553 14.74 -14.00 -49.43
CA LEU A 553 15.03 -12.68 -50.01
C LEU A 553 14.84 -12.62 -51.54
N GLY A 554 15.27 -13.65 -52.27
CA GLY A 554 15.18 -13.70 -53.73
C GLY A 554 15.93 -12.53 -54.37
N ASP A 555 15.28 -11.83 -55.31
CA ASP A 555 15.86 -10.67 -55.99
C ASP A 555 15.84 -9.37 -55.17
N TRP A 556 15.43 -9.41 -53.91
CA TRP A 556 15.41 -8.26 -53.01
C TRP A 556 16.71 -8.16 -52.22
N ALA A 557 17.30 -6.98 -52.18
CA ALA A 557 18.47 -6.67 -51.36
C ALA A 557 18.09 -5.66 -50.26
N PRO A 558 18.29 -6.00 -48.97
CA PRO A 558 18.25 -5.03 -47.89
C PRO A 558 19.25 -3.91 -48.11
N VAL A 559 18.81 -2.64 -48.05
CA VAL A 559 19.66 -1.48 -48.35
C VAL A 559 19.71 -0.44 -47.25
N TRP A 560 18.62 -0.26 -46.51
CA TRP A 560 18.56 0.69 -45.39
C TRP A 560 17.95 0.01 -44.16
N PHE A 561 18.44 0.37 -42.99
CA PHE A 561 18.04 -0.19 -41.70
C PHE A 561 17.85 0.93 -40.69
N GLU A 562 16.76 0.87 -39.92
CA GLU A 562 16.44 1.82 -38.84
C GLU A 562 16.47 3.30 -39.29
N GLU A 563 16.13 3.55 -40.57
CA GLU A 563 16.24 4.84 -41.25
C GLU A 563 15.14 5.80 -40.77
N ARG A 564 15.51 7.03 -40.41
CA ARG A 564 14.54 8.07 -40.03
C ARG A 564 14.08 8.84 -41.26
N ALA A 565 12.76 8.90 -41.44
CA ALA A 565 12.13 9.66 -42.51
C ALA A 565 11.17 10.71 -41.95
N THR A 566 11.16 11.88 -42.59
CA THR A 566 10.17 12.94 -42.33
C THR A 566 9.57 13.42 -43.64
N VAL A 567 8.25 13.54 -43.68
CA VAL A 567 7.50 13.98 -44.85
C VAL A 567 6.53 15.09 -44.42
N PRO A 568 6.50 16.25 -45.11
CA PRO A 568 5.49 17.27 -44.86
C PRO A 568 4.12 16.77 -45.31
N PHE A 569 3.08 17.00 -44.50
CA PHE A 569 1.70 16.64 -44.78
C PHE A 569 0.78 17.80 -44.37
N ALA A 570 0.36 18.61 -45.35
CA ALA A 570 -0.32 19.88 -45.11
C ALA A 570 0.48 20.78 -44.14
N GLU A 571 -0.12 21.24 -43.04
CA GLU A 571 0.55 22.05 -42.00
C GLU A 571 1.32 21.20 -40.97
N LEU A 572 1.34 19.88 -41.14
CA LEU A 572 1.91 18.92 -40.21
C LEU A 572 3.18 18.29 -40.79
N VAL A 573 4.04 17.77 -39.92
CA VAL A 573 5.19 16.95 -40.33
C VAL A 573 4.98 15.53 -39.84
N LEU A 574 4.93 14.56 -40.76
CA LEU A 574 4.92 13.15 -40.41
C LEU A 574 6.36 12.66 -40.27
N GLY A 575 6.70 12.12 -39.11
CA GLY A 575 8.04 11.61 -38.81
C GLY A 575 7.99 10.20 -38.22
N GLY A 576 8.88 9.34 -38.68
CA GLY A 576 8.95 7.96 -38.22
C GLY A 576 10.31 7.33 -38.46
N GLN A 577 10.46 6.11 -37.93
CA GLN A 577 11.60 5.24 -38.17
C GLN A 577 11.10 4.04 -38.98
N LEU A 578 11.84 3.68 -40.02
CA LEU A 578 11.57 2.55 -40.90
C LEU A 578 12.57 1.45 -40.56
N ASP A 579 12.11 0.29 -40.09
CA ASP A 579 13.00 -0.77 -39.63
C ASP A 579 13.93 -1.28 -40.73
N ARG A 580 13.38 -1.56 -41.93
CA ARG A 580 14.16 -1.97 -43.10
C ARG A 580 13.51 -1.56 -44.40
N ILE A 581 14.32 -1.16 -45.37
CA ILE A 581 13.92 -0.96 -46.77
C ILE A 581 14.73 -1.90 -47.65
N ASP A 582 14.03 -2.66 -48.50
CA ASP A 582 14.66 -3.53 -49.50
C ASP A 582 14.48 -2.92 -50.89
N ARG A 583 15.50 -3.10 -51.74
CA ARG A 583 15.49 -2.74 -53.16
C ARG A 583 15.51 -3.98 -54.04
N HIS A 584 14.61 -4.06 -55.01
CA HIS A 584 14.61 -5.11 -56.00
C HIS A 584 15.78 -4.92 -56.99
N ARG A 585 16.61 -5.94 -57.19
CA ARG A 585 17.83 -5.88 -58.02
C ARG A 585 17.54 -5.61 -59.50
N GLY A 586 16.48 -6.19 -60.05
CA GLY A 586 16.08 -6.00 -61.46
C GLY A 586 15.31 -4.69 -61.75
N THR A 587 14.24 -4.38 -61.00
CA THR A 587 13.33 -3.26 -61.29
C THR A 587 13.66 -1.97 -60.54
N GLY A 588 14.48 -2.03 -59.50
CA GLY A 588 14.74 -0.91 -58.60
C GLY A 588 13.58 -0.57 -57.65
N ALA A 589 12.49 -1.34 -57.66
CA ALA A 589 11.35 -1.13 -56.76
C ALA A 589 11.78 -1.20 -55.28
N LEU A 590 11.12 -0.42 -54.42
CA LEU A 590 11.37 -0.38 -52.99
C LEU A 590 10.21 -1.02 -52.22
N ARG A 591 10.52 -1.74 -51.14
CA ARG A 591 9.52 -2.18 -50.15
C ARG A 591 9.99 -1.87 -48.74
N VAL A 592 9.04 -1.57 -47.86
CA VAL A 592 9.28 -1.39 -46.42
C VAL A 592 8.98 -2.71 -45.72
N VAL A 593 9.88 -3.13 -44.82
CA VAL A 593 9.73 -4.29 -43.96
C VAL A 593 9.71 -3.80 -42.51
N ASP A 594 8.66 -4.15 -41.78
CA ASP A 594 8.43 -3.78 -40.38
C ASP A 594 8.43 -5.05 -39.52
N TYR A 595 9.30 -5.11 -38.52
CA TYR A 595 9.44 -6.26 -37.66
C TYR A 595 8.40 -6.20 -36.53
N LYS A 596 7.52 -7.21 -36.46
CA LYS A 596 6.49 -7.31 -35.42
C LYS A 596 6.52 -8.66 -34.72
N ARG A 597 6.29 -8.64 -33.41
CA ARG A 597 6.13 -9.83 -32.57
C ARG A 597 4.70 -9.91 -32.04
N ARG A 598 4.03 -11.06 -32.24
CA ARG A 598 2.79 -11.39 -31.50
C ARG A 598 3.10 -12.19 -30.24
N PHE A 599 2.49 -11.81 -29.13
CA PHE A 599 2.48 -12.60 -27.90
C PHE A 599 1.31 -13.59 -27.97
N GLY A 600 1.58 -14.90 -27.90
CA GLY A 600 0.52 -15.92 -27.76
C GLY A 600 0.73 -17.27 -28.47
N ALA A 601 1.63 -17.39 -29.43
CA ALA A 601 1.97 -18.68 -30.06
C ALA A 601 3.37 -19.16 -29.62
N HIS A 602 3.57 -20.47 -29.54
CA HIS A 602 4.86 -21.08 -29.21
C HIS A 602 6.02 -20.36 -29.93
N TRP A 603 7.08 -20.09 -29.17
CA TRP A 603 8.25 -19.26 -29.47
C TRP A 603 8.99 -19.55 -30.81
N GLN A 604 8.63 -20.60 -31.54
CA GLN A 604 9.34 -21.08 -32.73
C GLN A 604 8.74 -20.64 -34.07
N THR A 605 7.50 -20.14 -34.14
CA THR A 605 6.81 -20.00 -35.45
C THR A 605 6.23 -18.63 -35.80
N ALA A 606 6.41 -17.60 -34.97
CA ALA A 606 5.68 -16.32 -35.13
C ALA A 606 6.43 -15.19 -35.87
N LEU A 607 7.65 -15.40 -36.37
CA LEU A 607 8.40 -14.39 -37.11
C LEU A 607 8.30 -14.54 -38.64
N ALA A 608 7.96 -15.73 -39.14
CA ALA A 608 8.08 -16.09 -40.55
C ALA A 608 6.90 -15.64 -41.45
N THR A 609 5.69 -15.45 -40.91
CA THR A 609 4.49 -15.44 -41.77
C THR A 609 3.99 -14.05 -42.19
N GLN A 610 4.44 -12.95 -41.57
CA GLN A 610 3.77 -11.64 -41.76
C GLN A 610 4.64 -10.47 -42.24
N ALA A 611 5.97 -10.60 -42.29
CA ALA A 611 6.85 -9.54 -42.84
C ALA A 611 6.57 -9.23 -44.33
N ARG A 612 5.82 -10.10 -45.04
CA ARG A 612 5.53 -9.99 -46.47
C ARG A 612 4.09 -9.63 -46.84
N ARG A 613 3.13 -9.58 -45.91
CA ARG A 613 1.70 -9.49 -46.28
C ARG A 613 1.02 -8.15 -46.05
N GLY A 614 1.60 -7.21 -45.30
CA GLY A 614 0.93 -5.91 -45.06
C GLY A 614 -0.47 -6.02 -44.44
N GLU A 615 -0.83 -7.17 -43.86
CA GLU A 615 -2.12 -7.43 -43.23
C GLU A 615 -1.98 -7.23 -41.71
N LYS A 616 -2.64 -6.19 -41.18
CA LYS A 616 -2.97 -6.12 -39.75
C LYS A 616 -3.95 -7.25 -39.43
N LEU A 617 -3.69 -8.02 -38.35
CA LEU A 617 -4.77 -8.29 -37.39
C LEU A 617 -4.41 -7.68 -36.05
#